data_AF-D5BTU8-F1
#
_entry.id   AF-D5BTU8-F1
#
_cell.length_a   1.000
_cell.length_b   1.000
_cell.length_c   1.000
_cell.angle_alpha   90.00
_cell.angle_beta   90.00
_cell.angle_gamma   90.00
#
_symmetry.space_group_name_H-M   'P 1'
#
loop_
_entity.id
_entity.type
_entity.pdbx_description
1 polymer ?
#
loop_
_entity_poly.entity_id
_entity_poly.type
_entity_poly.pdbx_seq_one_letter_code
_entity_poly.pdbx_strand_id
1 'polypeptide(L)' 'MRIKSSQIFTPKVVYVLLLCAVFALAIADHMMSPVLQDIGAPSDLGNACAPCGAPCKSS' A
#
# COMPACT_ATOMS: atom_id res chain seq x y z
N MET A 1 -36.65 5.13 -7.91
CA MET A 1 -35.86 4.28 -6.99
C MET A 1 -35.75 5.01 -5.66
N ARG A 2 -36.55 4.64 -4.65
CA ARG A 2 -36.63 5.36 -3.37
C ARG A 2 -35.73 4.64 -2.36
N ILE A 3 -34.53 5.17 -2.11
CA ILE A 3 -33.63 4.64 -1.09
C ILE A 3 -34.23 5.06 0.26
N LYS A 4 -34.77 4.11 1.03
CA LYS A 4 -35.18 4.36 2.42
C LYS A 4 -33.91 4.56 3.26
N SER A 5 -33.46 5.81 3.39
CA SER A 5 -32.27 6.20 4.20
C SER A 5 -32.36 5.83 5.69
N SER A 6 -33.52 5.43 6.21
CA SER A 6 -33.71 5.19 7.65
C SER A 6 -33.18 3.86 8.19
N GLN A 7 -32.53 3.02 7.39
CA GLN A 7 -31.93 1.74 7.84
C GLN A 7 -30.40 1.77 7.98
N ILE A 8 -29.74 2.83 7.50
CA ILE A 8 -28.26 2.90 7.44
C ILE A 8 -27.67 3.34 8.79
N PHE A 9 -28.45 4.03 9.61
CA PHE A 9 -27.97 4.66 10.85
C PHE A 9 -28.27 3.84 12.12
N THR A 10 -28.14 2.51 12.02
CA THR A 10 -28.12 1.69 13.25
C THR A 10 -26.71 1.71 13.84
N PRO A 11 -26.54 1.69 15.17
CA PRO A 11 -25.22 1.71 15.80
C PRO A 11 -24.33 0.53 15.35
N LYS A 12 -24.95 -0.60 14.97
CA LYS A 12 -24.24 -1.75 14.37
C LYS A 12 -23.62 -1.40 13.02
N VAL A 13 -24.37 -0.75 12.13
CA VAL A 13 -23.86 -0.35 10.81
C VAL A 13 -22.76 0.71 10.96
N VAL A 14 -22.93 1.68 11.86
CA VAL A 14 -21.89 2.67 12.17
C VAL A 14 -20.62 2.00 12.67
N TYR A 15 -20.73 1.03 13.59
CA TYR A 15 -19.58 0.26 14.08
C TYR A 15 -18.85 -0.48 12.96
N VAL A 16 -19.59 -1.17 12.09
CA VAL A 16 -19.01 -1.90 10.94
C VAL A 16 -18.31 -0.92 9.99
N LEU A 17 -18.90 0.23 9.69
CA LEU A 17 -18.28 1.24 8.83
C LEU A 17 -17.00 1.80 9.44
N LEU A 18 -16.98 2.07 10.75
CA LEU A 18 -15.78 2.51 11.46
C LEU A 18 -14.68 1.45 11.41
N LEU A 19 -15.01 0.19 11.63
CA LEU A 19 -14.05 -0.91 11.55
C LEU A 19 -13.45 -1.03 10.14
N CYS A 20 -14.29 -0.97 9.11
CA CYS A 20 -13.84 -0.96 7.71
C CYS A 20 -12.94 0.25 7.41
N ALA A 21 -13.29 1.44 7.90
CA ALA A 21 -12.50 2.65 7.69
C ALA A 21 -11.10 2.55 8.34
N VAL A 22 -11.02 2.06 9.57
CA VAL A 22 -9.74 1.84 10.27
C VAL A 22 -8.88 0.83 9.52
N PHE A 23 -9.47 -0.28 9.07
CA PHE A 23 -8.75 -1.31 8.33
C PHE A 23 -8.22 -0.80 6.97
N ALA A 24 -9.04 -0.04 6.24
CA ALA A 24 -8.62 0.59 4.98
C ALA A 24 -7.45 1.56 5.20
N LEU A 25 -7.45 2.32 6.30
CA LEU A 25 -6.36 3.23 6.66
C LEU A 25 -5.06 2.45 6.92
N ALA A 26 -5.14 1.35 7.67
CA ALA A 26 -3.98 0.50 7.97
C ALA A 26 -3.40 -0.15 6.70
N ILE A 27 -4.26 -0.61 5.78
CA ILE A 27 -3.81 -1.12 4.48
C ILE A 27 -3.11 -0.03 3.67
N ALA A 28 -3.68 1.18 3.63
CA ALA A 28 -3.09 2.30 2.90
C ALA A 28 -1.70 2.67 3.45
N ASP A 29 -1.54 2.69 4.77
CA ASP A 29 -0.25 2.94 5.45
C ASP A 29 0.81 1.89 5.07
N HIS A 30 0.43 0.60 5.05
CA HIS A 30 1.31 -0.47 4.61
C HIS A 30 1.64 -0.42 3.11
N MET A 31 0.69 -0.05 2.25
CA MET A 31 0.93 0.08 0.81
C MET A 31 1.78 1.32 0.47
N MET A 32 1.68 2.38 1.27
CA MET A 32 2.49 3.59 1.12
C MET A 32 3.89 3.45 1.73
N SER A 33 4.15 2.39 2.50
CA SER A 33 5.47 2.14 3.05
C SER A 33 6.49 1.98 1.92
N PRO A 34 7.60 2.75 1.94
CA PRO A 34 8.61 2.76 0.86
C PRO A 34 9.37 1.45 0.69
N VAL A 35 9.02 0.39 1.44
CA VAL A 35 9.55 -0.97 1.26
C VAL A 35 9.34 -1.48 -0.17
N LEU A 36 8.26 -1.07 -0.85
CA LEU A 36 8.04 -1.43 -2.26
C LEU A 36 8.83 -0.57 -3.25
N GLN A 37 9.30 0.61 -2.85
CA GLN A 37 10.14 1.49 -3.69
C GLN A 37 11.59 1.01 -3.76
N ASP A 38 12.05 0.25 -2.76
CA ASP A 38 13.40 -0.35 -2.73
C ASP A 38 13.50 -1.65 -3.55
N ILE A 39 12.36 -2.26 -3.90
CA ILE A 39 12.29 -3.56 -4.62
C ILE A 39 11.92 -3.37 -6.11
N GLY A 40 11.59 -2.15 -6.53
CA GLY A 40 11.06 -1.85 -7.86
C GLY A 40 12.03 -1.12 -8.78
N ALA A 41 12.63 -1.89 -9.68
CA ALA A 41 13.36 -1.51 -10.91
C ALA A 41 14.86 -1.16 -10.76
N PRO A 42 15.77 -2.14 -11.03
CA PRO A 42 17.12 -1.78 -11.39
C PRO A 42 17.10 -1.28 -12.84
N SER A 43 16.65 -0.04 -13.07
CA SER A 43 17.02 0.66 -14.31
C SER A 43 18.46 1.18 -14.24
N ASP A 44 19.09 1.15 -13.07
CA ASP A 44 20.53 1.33 -12.87
C ASP A 44 21.31 0.00 -12.93
N LEU A 45 20.79 -1.00 -13.65
CA LEU A 45 21.54 -2.20 -14.05
C LEU A 45 22.59 -1.90 -15.16
N GLY A 46 22.98 -0.64 -15.31
CA GLY A 46 24.05 -0.23 -16.22
C GLY A 46 25.45 -0.47 -15.65
N ASN A 47 25.62 -0.68 -14.35
CA ASN A 47 26.95 -0.84 -13.76
C ASN A 47 27.03 -1.58 -12.39
N ALA A 48 25.97 -2.26 -11.95
CA ALA A 48 25.92 -2.96 -10.66
C ALA A 48 26.18 -4.47 -10.84
N CYS A 49 27.32 -4.98 -10.35
CA CYS A 49 27.70 -6.39 -10.48
C CYS A 49 27.43 -7.23 -9.23
N ALA A 50 26.62 -6.74 -8.29
CA ALA A 50 26.15 -7.54 -7.15
C ALA A 50 24.85 -6.95 -6.56
N PRO A 51 23.99 -7.77 -5.93
CA PRO A 51 22.78 -7.32 -5.22
C PRO A 51 23.07 -6.38 -4.03
N CYS A 52 24.33 -6.04 -3.76
CA CYS A 52 24.78 -5.07 -2.75
C CYS A 52 25.29 -3.74 -3.36
N GLY A 53 25.05 -3.47 -4.65
CA GLY A 53 25.40 -2.17 -5.26
C GLY A 53 26.89 -1.98 -5.55
N ALA A 54 27.68 -3.05 -5.60
CA ALA A 54 29.10 -2.95 -5.93
C ALA A 54 29.33 -2.67 -7.44
N PRO A 55 30.26 -1.77 -7.82
CA PRO A 55 30.52 -1.44 -9.21
C PRO A 55 31.13 -2.62 -9.98
N CYS A 56 30.66 -2.83 -11.20
CA CYS A 56 31.28 -3.76 -12.16
C CYS A 56 32.71 -3.31 -12.48
N LYS A 57 33.68 -4.20 -12.27
CA LYS A 57 35.07 -3.97 -12.66
C LYS A 57 35.16 -4.07 -14.19
N SER A 58 35.50 -2.98 -14.87
CA SER A 58 35.73 -2.96 -16.33
C SER A 58 37.05 -3.67 -16.63
N SER A 59 37.00 -4.86 -17.23
CA SER A 59 38.14 -5.51 -17.91
C SER A 59 38.10 -5.20 -19.40
#